data_AF-A0A660TP98-F1
#
_entry.id   AF-A0A660TP98-F1
#
_cell.length_a   1.000
_cell.length_b   1.000
_cell.length_c   1.000
_cell.angle_alpha   90.00
_cell.angle_beta   90.00
_cell.angle_gamma   90.00
#
_symmetry.space_group_name_H-M   'P 1'
#
loop_
_entity.id
_entity.type
_entity.pdbx_description
1 polymer ?
#
loop_
_entity_poly.entity_id
_entity_poly.type
_entity_poly.pdbx_seq_one_letter_code
_entity_poly.pdbx_strand_id
1 'polypeptide(L)'
;MWGGIMIRSGVQSVIPAVIMAIFGIIPLSAATFDTELHHRIINTTESSKPYILNKHIVLSYAAPQGTQVVSLALESEQYRIFHTYEKNRHGIFILSLSIPENTNEIRYRLVVDGLWTIDPNSKRQRDTRGVLVSSVLIPVDSSVPSPGITRLPNGKTRFVYLGDESSRVSLIGDFNRWDPYLTPMEESPVYPGVYTVALKLPEDARFYRFVVNGRDIPDPENHNTSHNGWGETASVIR
;
A
#
# COMPACT_ATOMS: atom_id res chain seq x y z
N MET A 1 -47.55 -80.21 -17.77
CA MET A 1 -47.03 -80.22 -19.16
C MET A 1 -46.36 -78.87 -19.39
N TRP A 2 -45.04 -78.88 -19.62
CA TRP A 2 -44.19 -77.85 -20.28
C TRP A 2 -44.20 -76.42 -19.70
N GLY A 3 -43.10 -75.72 -19.45
CA GLY A 3 -41.65 -75.91 -19.60
C GLY A 3 -40.99 -74.91 -18.61
N GLY A 4 -39.70 -74.87 -18.32
CA GLY A 4 -38.51 -75.17 -19.07
C GLY A 4 -37.51 -74.02 -18.81
N ILE A 5 -36.22 -74.35 -18.79
CA ILE A 5 -35.06 -73.47 -19.10
C ILE A 5 -34.32 -72.84 -17.90
N MET A 6 -33.16 -73.44 -17.62
CA MET A 6 -31.93 -72.82 -17.11
C MET A 6 -31.52 -71.61 -17.95
N ILE A 7 -31.04 -70.53 -17.33
CA ILE A 7 -29.90 -69.75 -17.86
C ILE A 7 -28.95 -69.32 -16.73
N ARG A 8 -27.66 -69.61 -16.96
CA ARG A 8 -26.49 -69.21 -16.18
C ARG A 8 -26.20 -67.71 -16.30
N SER A 9 -25.34 -67.26 -15.38
CA SER A 9 -24.18 -66.37 -15.61
C SER A 9 -24.32 -64.92 -15.14
N GLY A 10 -23.21 -64.44 -14.58
CA GLY A 10 -22.94 -63.03 -14.36
C GLY A 10 -22.60 -62.64 -12.92
N VAL A 11 -21.53 -63.20 -12.34
CA VAL A 11 -20.87 -62.51 -11.21
C VAL A 11 -20.16 -61.30 -11.82
N GLN A 12 -20.72 -60.10 -11.65
CA GLN A 12 -20.01 -58.86 -11.94
C GLN A 12 -19.12 -58.53 -10.75
N SER A 13 -17.82 -58.61 -11.00
CA SER A 13 -16.74 -58.13 -10.13
C SER A 13 -16.81 -56.62 -9.99
N VAL A 14 -16.96 -56.15 -8.75
CA VAL A 14 -16.86 -54.73 -8.39
C VAL A 14 -15.38 -54.37 -8.23
N ILE A 15 -14.85 -53.53 -9.11
CA ILE A 15 -13.53 -52.92 -8.95
C ILE A 15 -13.71 -51.67 -8.08
N PRO A 16 -13.05 -51.53 -6.92
CA PRO A 16 -13.07 -50.26 -6.21
C PRO A 16 -12.12 -49.28 -6.89
N ALA A 17 -12.66 -48.17 -7.37
CA ALA A 17 -11.87 -47.04 -7.85
C ALA A 17 -11.17 -46.37 -6.65
N VAL A 18 -9.85 -46.48 -6.61
CA VAL A 18 -9.00 -45.72 -5.70
C VAL A 18 -8.92 -44.28 -6.22
N ILE A 19 -9.64 -43.37 -5.56
CA ILE A 19 -9.48 -41.93 -5.79
C ILE A 19 -8.20 -41.50 -5.07
N MET A 20 -7.10 -41.43 -5.83
CA MET A 20 -5.85 -40.83 -5.36
C MET A 20 -6.01 -39.30 -5.38
N ALA A 21 -6.34 -38.72 -4.23
CA ALA A 21 -6.35 -37.27 -4.04
C ALA A 21 -4.89 -36.78 -4.08
N ILE A 22 -4.47 -36.25 -5.22
CA ILE A 22 -3.23 -35.49 -5.35
C ILE A 22 -3.48 -34.17 -4.60
N PHE A 23 -2.98 -34.07 -3.36
CA PHE A 23 -2.79 -32.79 -2.71
C PHE A 23 -1.75 -32.02 -3.53
N GLY A 24 -2.24 -31.19 -4.46
CA GLY A 24 -1.44 -30.16 -5.07
C GLY A 24 -0.87 -29.30 -3.95
N ILE A 25 0.44 -29.41 -3.72
CA ILE A 25 1.20 -28.45 -2.94
C ILE A 25 1.08 -27.16 -3.73
N ILE A 26 0.11 -26.32 -3.37
CA ILE A 26 0.08 -24.94 -3.85
C ILE A 26 1.39 -24.35 -3.32
N PRO A 27 2.31 -23.88 -4.18
CA PRO A 27 3.48 -23.20 -3.69
C PRO A 27 2.96 -22.04 -2.84
N LEU A 28 3.34 -22.08 -1.57
CA LEU A 28 3.15 -21.00 -0.63
C LEU A 28 3.94 -19.82 -1.20
N SER A 29 3.32 -19.08 -2.12
CA SER A 29 3.63 -17.67 -2.27
C SER A 29 3.23 -17.11 -0.92
N ALA A 30 4.20 -17.14 0.00
CA ALA A 30 4.18 -16.29 1.15
C ALA A 30 4.06 -14.90 0.55
N ALA A 31 2.83 -14.40 0.47
CA ALA A 31 2.58 -12.99 0.60
C ALA A 31 3.49 -12.59 1.76
N THR A 32 4.52 -11.83 1.45
CA THR A 32 5.40 -11.20 2.41
C THR A 32 4.49 -10.33 3.25
N PHE A 33 3.82 -10.94 4.23
CA PHE A 33 3.23 -10.25 5.34
C PHE A 33 4.39 -9.49 5.90
N ASP A 34 4.31 -8.18 5.76
CA ASP A 34 5.40 -7.29 6.05
C ASP A 34 5.92 -7.58 7.45
N THR A 35 7.13 -8.12 7.51
CA THR A 35 7.70 -8.67 8.75
C THR A 35 7.84 -7.59 9.80
N GLU A 36 8.01 -6.32 9.39
CA GLU A 36 8.00 -5.18 10.31
C GLU A 36 6.61 -4.90 10.87
N LEU A 37 5.58 -4.87 10.01
CA LEU A 37 4.19 -4.69 10.43
C LEU A 37 3.80 -5.78 11.44
N HIS A 38 4.08 -7.04 11.11
CA HIS A 38 3.79 -8.17 11.98
C HIS A 38 4.54 -8.08 13.32
N HIS A 39 5.83 -7.75 13.30
CA HIS A 39 6.63 -7.59 14.51
C HIS A 39 6.10 -6.46 15.41
N ARG A 40 5.68 -5.33 14.83
CA ARG A 40 5.08 -4.22 15.59
C ARG A 40 3.73 -4.61 16.18
N ILE A 41 2.86 -5.27 15.41
CA ILE A 41 1.54 -5.73 15.90
C ILE A 41 1.73 -6.61 17.16
N ILE A 42 2.63 -7.58 17.12
CA ILE A 42 2.82 -8.53 18.24
C ILE A 42 3.40 -7.84 19.48
N ASN A 43 4.34 -6.92 19.30
CA ASN A 43 5.12 -6.33 20.39
C ASN A 43 4.60 -4.99 20.93
N THR A 44 3.52 -4.45 20.36
CA THR A 44 2.91 -3.22 20.87
C THR A 44 2.32 -3.43 22.26
N THR A 45 2.81 -2.69 23.26
CA THR A 45 2.34 -2.78 24.64
C THR A 45 1.33 -1.70 25.02
N GLU A 46 1.28 -0.61 24.26
CA GLU A 46 0.41 0.54 24.51
C GLU A 46 -0.22 1.02 23.20
N SER A 47 -1.45 1.55 23.28
CA SER A 47 -2.06 2.18 22.11
C SER A 47 -1.48 3.56 21.87
N SER A 48 -1.40 3.96 20.61
CA SER A 48 -0.87 5.25 20.16
C SER A 48 -1.74 5.87 19.07
N LYS A 49 -1.41 7.12 18.70
CA LYS A 49 -2.04 7.78 17.55
C LYS A 49 -1.86 6.95 16.27
N PRO A 50 -2.83 6.95 15.35
CA PRO A 50 -2.67 6.25 14.07
C PRO A 50 -1.43 6.73 13.31
N TYR A 51 -0.77 5.82 12.63
CA TYR A 51 0.42 6.10 11.83
C TYR A 51 0.44 5.26 10.56
N ILE A 52 1.28 5.67 9.60
CA ILE A 52 1.45 4.95 8.34
C ILE A 52 2.68 4.07 8.44
N LEU A 53 2.53 2.82 7.98
CA LEU A 53 3.62 1.86 7.82
C LEU A 53 3.34 1.01 6.60
N ASN A 54 4.25 1.00 5.64
CA ASN A 54 4.26 0.08 4.49
C ASN A 54 2.92 0.03 3.74
N LYS A 55 2.43 1.21 3.29
CA LYS A 55 1.13 1.41 2.62
C LYS A 55 -0.12 1.08 3.47
N HIS A 56 0.06 0.85 4.77
CA HIS A 56 -1.03 0.63 5.71
C HIS A 56 -1.16 1.77 6.70
N ILE A 57 -2.40 2.05 7.07
CA ILE A 57 -2.77 2.84 8.24
C ILE A 57 -2.85 1.86 9.41
N VAL A 58 -1.95 2.01 10.36
CA VAL A 58 -1.94 1.19 11.58
C VAL A 58 -2.68 1.95 12.68
N LEU A 59 -3.70 1.29 13.22
CA LEU A 59 -4.52 1.79 14.32
C LEU A 59 -4.35 0.88 15.53
N SER A 60 -4.34 1.48 16.72
CA SER A 60 -4.23 0.74 17.97
C SER A 60 -5.18 1.30 19.02
N TYR A 61 -5.77 0.41 19.81
CA TYR A 61 -6.77 0.78 20.82
C TYR A 61 -6.58 -0.05 22.09
N ALA A 62 -6.36 0.65 23.21
CA ALA A 62 -6.34 0.07 24.54
C ALA A 62 -7.78 0.03 25.07
N ALA A 63 -8.43 -1.13 24.93
CA ALA A 63 -9.81 -1.29 25.35
C ALA A 63 -9.93 -1.53 26.87
N PRO A 64 -11.09 -1.22 27.47
CA PRO A 64 -11.41 -1.64 28.84
C PRO A 64 -11.24 -3.14 29.06
N GLN A 65 -10.98 -3.53 30.31
CA GLN A 65 -10.87 -4.94 30.67
C GLN A 65 -12.20 -5.67 30.37
N GLY A 66 -12.10 -6.84 29.77
CA GLY A 66 -13.27 -7.65 29.40
C GLY A 66 -13.82 -7.36 28.01
N THR A 67 -13.33 -6.34 27.30
CA THR A 67 -13.72 -6.11 25.89
C THR A 67 -13.40 -7.33 25.04
N GLN A 68 -14.41 -7.78 24.28
CA GLN A 68 -14.34 -8.98 23.46
C GLN A 68 -13.98 -8.62 22.03
N VAL A 69 -14.67 -7.62 21.47
CA VAL A 69 -14.54 -7.26 20.06
C VAL A 69 -14.41 -5.75 19.92
N VAL A 70 -13.46 -5.35 19.09
CA VAL A 70 -13.31 -3.98 18.62
C VAL A 70 -13.28 -4.03 17.10
N SER A 71 -14.10 -3.19 16.47
CA SER A 71 -14.12 -3.01 15.02
C SER A 71 -14.05 -1.53 14.67
N LEU A 72 -13.62 -1.23 13.44
CA LEU A 72 -13.66 0.09 12.83
C LEU A 72 -14.65 0.06 11.67
N ALA A 73 -15.44 1.12 11.54
CA ALA A 73 -16.33 1.33 10.40
C ALA A 73 -16.00 2.67 9.73
N LEU A 74 -15.73 2.62 8.42
CA LEU A 74 -15.34 3.78 7.62
C LEU A 74 -16.56 4.55 7.12
N GLU A 75 -16.43 5.88 7.03
CA GLU A 75 -17.45 6.73 6.41
C GLU A 75 -17.56 6.50 4.90
N SER A 76 -16.44 6.24 4.21
CA SER A 76 -16.41 5.91 2.78
C SER A 76 -17.21 4.64 2.45
N GLU A 77 -17.34 3.74 3.42
CA GLU A 77 -18.13 2.49 3.33
C GLU A 77 -19.52 2.66 3.95
N GLN A 78 -19.97 3.90 4.17
CA GLN A 78 -21.25 4.25 4.76
C GLN A 78 -21.48 3.60 6.15
N TYR A 79 -20.40 3.30 6.87
CA TYR A 79 -20.40 2.58 8.15
C TYR A 79 -21.05 1.18 8.10
N ARG A 80 -21.06 0.52 6.93
CA ARG A 80 -21.71 -0.79 6.74
C ARG A 80 -20.75 -1.97 6.87
N ILE A 81 -19.46 -1.72 6.75
CA ILE A 81 -18.40 -2.74 6.82
C ILE A 81 -17.65 -2.56 8.14
N PHE A 82 -17.39 -3.68 8.83
CA PHE A 82 -16.67 -3.71 10.08
C PHE A 82 -15.29 -4.35 9.89
N HIS A 83 -14.26 -3.54 10.03
CA HIS A 83 -12.86 -3.96 10.04
C HIS A 83 -12.48 -4.32 11.48
N THR A 84 -12.46 -5.61 11.80
CA THR A 84 -12.23 -6.09 13.16
C THR A 84 -10.76 -6.07 13.53
N TYR A 85 -10.45 -5.52 14.70
CA TYR A 85 -9.10 -5.48 15.25
C TYR A 85 -8.69 -6.86 15.74
N GLU A 86 -7.40 -7.16 15.64
CA GLU A 86 -6.78 -8.31 16.28
C GLU A 86 -6.24 -7.91 17.66
N LYS A 87 -6.52 -8.72 18.67
CA LYS A 87 -6.01 -8.50 20.02
C LYS A 87 -4.67 -9.20 20.17
N ASN A 88 -3.61 -8.45 20.46
CA ASN A 88 -2.31 -9.03 20.71
C ASN A 88 -2.18 -9.60 22.14
N ARG A 89 -1.03 -10.24 22.43
CA ARG A 89 -0.75 -10.85 23.74
C ARG A 89 -0.73 -9.86 24.92
N HIS A 90 -0.57 -8.57 24.65
CA HIS A 90 -0.58 -7.49 25.64
C HIS A 90 -1.98 -6.91 25.85
N GLY A 91 -2.99 -7.45 25.15
CA GLY A 91 -4.37 -7.00 25.25
C GLY A 91 -4.70 -5.75 24.44
N ILE A 92 -3.76 -5.27 23.63
CA ILE A 92 -3.96 -4.14 22.72
C ILE A 92 -4.64 -4.64 21.45
N PHE A 93 -5.70 -3.95 21.04
CA PHE A 93 -6.36 -4.19 19.77
C PHE A 93 -5.62 -3.43 18.68
N ILE A 94 -5.24 -4.11 17.59
CA ILE A 94 -4.51 -3.53 16.48
C ILE A 94 -5.20 -3.86 15.15
N LEU A 95 -5.24 -2.89 14.26
CA LEU A 95 -5.82 -3.02 12.92
C LEU A 95 -4.90 -2.34 11.92
N SER A 96 -4.61 -3.03 10.82
CA SER A 96 -3.92 -2.45 9.65
C SER A 96 -4.91 -2.35 8.49
N LEU A 97 -5.15 -1.12 8.00
CA LEU A 97 -5.96 -0.87 6.81
C LEU A 97 -5.07 -0.49 5.65
N SER A 98 -5.31 -1.01 4.44
CA SER A 98 -4.65 -0.49 3.25
C SER A 98 -5.05 0.97 3.02
N ILE A 99 -4.09 1.83 2.66
CA ILE A 99 -4.37 3.23 2.33
C ILE A 99 -5.25 3.27 1.07
N PRO A 100 -6.46 3.86 1.13
CA PRO A 100 -7.30 4.03 -0.04
C PRO A 100 -6.63 4.93 -1.08
N GLU A 101 -6.72 4.57 -2.35
CA GLU A 101 -6.19 5.41 -3.43
C GLU A 101 -6.86 6.78 -3.45
N ASN A 102 -6.11 7.79 -3.88
CA ASN A 102 -6.59 9.17 -4.09
C ASN A 102 -7.30 9.79 -2.88
N THR A 103 -6.97 9.34 -1.67
CA THR A 103 -7.60 9.77 -0.42
C THR A 103 -6.57 10.41 0.48
N ASN A 104 -6.80 11.66 0.89
CA ASN A 104 -5.94 12.41 1.82
C ASN A 104 -6.44 12.40 3.27
N GLU A 105 -7.57 11.75 3.52
CA GLU A 105 -8.15 11.62 4.85
C GLU A 105 -9.11 10.44 4.90
N ILE A 106 -9.00 9.62 5.95
CA ILE A 106 -10.06 8.69 6.31
C ILE A 106 -10.80 9.18 7.54
N ARG A 107 -12.13 8.98 7.54
CA ARG A 107 -13.02 9.27 8.66
C ARG A 107 -13.71 7.98 9.09
N TYR A 108 -13.75 7.72 10.39
CA TYR A 108 -14.20 6.45 10.94
C TYR A 108 -14.78 6.59 12.34
N ARG A 109 -15.43 5.51 12.79
CA ARG A 109 -15.85 5.30 14.17
C ARG A 109 -15.42 3.92 14.64
N LEU A 110 -15.23 3.77 15.94
CA LEU A 110 -15.01 2.47 16.55
C LEU A 110 -16.35 1.87 16.99
N VAL A 111 -16.41 0.55 16.96
CA VAL A 111 -17.50 -0.26 17.53
C VAL A 111 -16.87 -1.19 18.55
N VAL A 112 -17.10 -0.92 19.83
CA VAL A 112 -16.55 -1.67 20.96
C VAL A 112 -17.68 -2.44 21.61
N ASP A 113 -17.69 -3.77 21.47
CA ASP A 113 -18.77 -4.65 21.94
C ASP A 113 -20.18 -4.16 21.52
N GLY A 114 -20.30 -3.65 20.30
CA GLY A 114 -21.54 -3.10 19.73
C GLY A 114 -21.81 -1.62 20.05
N LEU A 115 -21.05 -1.00 20.96
CA LEU A 115 -21.16 0.42 21.26
C LEU A 115 -20.34 1.27 20.28
N TRP A 116 -21.00 2.20 19.61
CA TRP A 116 -20.34 3.14 18.70
C TRP A 116 -19.66 4.27 19.45
N THR A 117 -18.34 4.39 19.28
CA THR A 117 -17.51 5.42 19.91
C THR A 117 -16.52 6.03 18.91
N ILE A 118 -15.70 6.98 19.38
CA ILE A 118 -14.57 7.54 18.66
C ILE A 118 -13.28 6.93 19.19
N ASP A 119 -12.26 6.89 18.34
CA ASP A 119 -10.90 6.56 18.74
C ASP A 119 -10.32 7.69 19.62
N PRO A 120 -9.97 7.42 20.90
CA PRO A 120 -9.40 8.42 21.80
C PRO A 120 -8.01 8.89 21.38
N ASN A 121 -7.28 8.10 20.57
CA ASN A 121 -5.93 8.39 20.11
C ASN A 121 -5.91 9.19 18.79
N SER A 122 -7.07 9.44 18.20
CA SER A 122 -7.21 10.07 16.87
C SER A 122 -7.77 11.48 16.94
N LYS A 123 -7.54 12.26 15.88
CA LYS A 123 -8.11 13.60 15.75
C LYS A 123 -9.63 13.50 15.64
N ARG A 124 -10.33 14.39 16.34
CA ARG A 124 -11.80 14.44 16.38
C ARG A 124 -12.33 15.46 15.38
N GLN A 125 -13.37 15.11 14.65
CA GLN A 125 -14.08 15.99 13.73
C GLN A 125 -15.60 15.78 13.84
N ARG A 126 -16.39 16.71 13.28
CA ARG A 126 -17.84 16.55 13.13
C ARG A 126 -18.17 16.30 11.66
N ASP A 127 -19.02 15.31 11.41
CA ASP A 127 -19.60 15.12 10.07
C ASP A 127 -20.65 16.21 9.75
N THR A 128 -21.21 16.16 8.53
CA THR A 128 -22.22 17.12 8.07
C THR A 128 -23.51 17.10 8.89
N ARG A 129 -23.74 16.05 9.67
CA ARG A 129 -24.88 15.89 10.58
C ARG A 129 -24.53 16.26 12.03
N GLY A 130 -23.31 16.73 12.27
CA GLY A 130 -22.81 17.11 13.59
C GLY A 130 -22.33 15.95 14.46
N VAL A 131 -22.30 14.72 13.94
CA VAL A 131 -21.85 13.52 14.66
C VAL A 131 -20.33 13.55 14.80
N LEU A 132 -19.83 13.26 16.01
CA LEU A 132 -18.39 13.17 16.26
C LEU A 132 -17.81 11.91 15.62
N VAL A 133 -16.72 12.08 14.87
CA VAL A 133 -15.97 11.04 14.18
C VAL A 133 -14.48 11.19 14.44
N SER A 134 -13.75 10.09 14.29
CA SER A 134 -12.30 10.08 14.26
C SER A 134 -11.80 10.30 12.83
N SER A 135 -10.69 11.01 12.68
CA SER A 135 -10.10 11.32 11.38
C SER A 135 -8.60 11.09 11.38
N VAL A 136 -8.09 10.43 10.34
CA VAL A 136 -6.66 10.30 10.10
C VAL A 136 -6.35 10.99 8.79
N LEU A 137 -5.50 12.01 8.86
CA LEU A 137 -4.93 12.62 7.68
C LEU A 137 -3.94 11.65 7.07
N ILE A 138 -4.17 11.37 5.80
CA ILE A 138 -3.27 10.64 4.96
C ILE A 138 -2.44 11.71 4.24
N PRO A 139 -1.10 11.75 4.42
CA PRO A 139 -0.24 12.72 3.74
C PRO A 139 -0.59 12.79 2.26
N VAL A 140 -0.63 13.99 1.68
CA VAL A 140 -1.01 14.19 0.27
C VAL A 140 -0.11 13.40 -0.70
N ASP A 141 1.09 13.03 -0.26
CA ASP A 141 2.02 12.14 -0.95
C ASP A 141 1.66 10.64 -0.84
N SER A 142 0.48 10.32 -0.30
CA SER A 142 -0.09 8.96 -0.20
C SER A 142 -1.17 8.68 -1.26
N SER A 143 -1.23 9.48 -2.33
CA SER A 143 -1.58 8.95 -3.65
C SER A 143 -0.26 8.65 -4.34
N VAL A 144 -0.08 7.48 -4.96
CA VAL A 144 1.15 7.19 -5.72
C VAL A 144 1.35 8.35 -6.69
N PRO A 145 2.40 9.16 -6.52
CA PRO A 145 2.63 10.29 -7.41
C PRO A 145 2.74 9.72 -8.83
N SER A 146 2.01 10.29 -9.79
CA SER A 146 2.18 9.89 -11.18
C SER A 146 3.64 10.05 -11.56
N PRO A 147 4.28 9.01 -12.12
CA PRO A 147 5.69 9.08 -12.43
C PRO A 147 5.95 10.08 -13.56
N GLY A 148 7.18 10.59 -13.63
CA GLY A 148 7.56 11.64 -14.55
C GLY A 148 7.47 13.05 -13.96
N ILE A 149 7.10 14.03 -14.79
CA ILE A 149 7.17 15.47 -14.46
C ILE A 149 5.77 16.06 -14.27
N THR A 150 5.57 16.81 -13.18
CA THR A 150 4.33 17.58 -12.94
C THR A 150 4.65 19.01 -12.50
N ARG A 151 4.00 20.01 -13.13
CA ARG A 151 4.04 21.40 -12.65
C ARG A 151 3.08 21.59 -11.49
N LEU A 152 3.58 22.13 -10.39
CA LEU A 152 2.79 22.38 -9.17
C LEU A 152 2.23 23.81 -9.15
N PRO A 153 1.08 24.06 -8.48
CA PRO A 153 0.48 25.39 -8.39
C PRO A 153 1.37 26.47 -7.76
N ASN A 154 2.36 26.07 -6.94
CA ASN A 154 3.33 26.97 -6.31
C ASN A 154 4.51 27.35 -7.23
N GLY A 155 4.47 26.97 -8.51
CA GLY A 155 5.51 27.27 -9.49
C GLY A 155 6.76 26.38 -9.40
N LYS A 156 6.75 25.33 -8.58
CA LYS A 156 7.76 24.29 -8.61
C LYS A 156 7.41 23.21 -9.64
N THR A 157 8.42 22.47 -10.06
CA THR A 157 8.27 21.26 -10.87
C THR A 157 8.64 20.06 -10.01
N ARG A 158 7.71 19.10 -9.93
CA ARG A 158 7.90 17.83 -9.24
C ARG A 158 8.36 16.77 -10.22
N PHE A 159 9.39 16.03 -9.84
CA PHE A 159 9.91 14.87 -10.54
C PHE A 159 9.64 13.65 -9.68
N VAL A 160 9.17 12.58 -10.32
CA VAL A 160 8.82 11.31 -9.68
C VAL A 160 9.47 10.18 -10.45
N TYR A 161 10.25 9.35 -9.78
CA TYR A 161 10.87 8.16 -10.34
C TYR A 161 10.35 6.91 -9.63
N LEU A 162 10.04 5.86 -10.38
CA LEU A 162 9.69 4.53 -9.85
C LEU A 162 10.86 3.59 -10.07
N GLY A 163 11.33 2.97 -8.99
CA GLY A 163 12.41 1.99 -9.03
C GLY A 163 12.34 1.02 -7.84
N ASP A 164 13.45 0.35 -7.57
CA ASP A 164 13.55 -0.56 -6.43
C ASP A 164 13.59 0.19 -5.10
N GLU A 165 13.05 -0.41 -4.05
CA GLU A 165 13.08 0.13 -2.68
C GLU A 165 14.52 0.33 -2.18
N SER A 166 14.76 1.36 -1.35
CA SER A 166 16.09 1.67 -0.77
C SER A 166 17.22 1.95 -1.78
N SER A 167 16.90 2.30 -3.02
CA SER A 167 17.84 2.80 -4.02
C SER A 167 18.29 4.23 -3.71
N ARG A 168 19.50 4.57 -4.16
CA ARG A 168 19.97 5.96 -4.17
C ARG A 168 19.60 6.59 -5.50
N VAL A 169 18.65 7.52 -5.46
CA VAL A 169 18.17 8.22 -6.64
C VAL A 169 18.51 9.70 -6.52
N SER A 170 19.13 10.24 -7.57
CA SER A 170 19.37 11.68 -7.71
C SER A 170 18.83 12.18 -9.03
N LEU A 171 18.36 13.41 -9.04
CA LEU A 171 17.97 14.12 -10.24
C LEU A 171 19.16 14.94 -10.76
N ILE A 172 19.51 14.79 -12.04
CA ILE A 172 20.55 15.59 -12.69
C ILE A 172 20.01 16.28 -13.94
N GLY A 173 20.51 17.46 -14.25
CA GLY A 173 20.11 18.23 -15.42
C GLY A 173 20.78 19.61 -15.49
N ASP A 174 20.31 20.43 -16.42
CA ASP A 174 20.89 21.77 -16.65
C ASP A 174 20.91 22.64 -15.38
N PHE A 175 19.83 22.55 -14.60
CA PHE A 175 19.61 23.33 -13.38
C PHE A 175 20.55 23.01 -12.21
N ASN A 176 21.24 21.86 -12.24
CA ASN A 176 22.25 21.49 -11.25
C ASN A 176 23.58 21.07 -11.87
N ARG A 177 23.87 21.50 -13.10
CA ARG A 177 25.12 21.22 -13.81
C ARG A 177 25.42 19.72 -13.91
N TRP A 178 24.38 18.91 -14.00
CA TRP A 178 24.47 17.45 -14.08
C TRP A 178 25.17 16.77 -12.88
N ASP A 179 25.20 17.43 -11.72
CA ASP A 179 25.84 16.90 -10.50
C ASP A 179 24.83 16.10 -9.63
N PRO A 180 25.04 14.78 -9.45
CA PRO A 180 24.12 13.92 -8.68
C PRO A 180 24.11 14.19 -7.19
N TYR A 181 25.08 14.92 -6.64
CA TYR A 181 25.14 15.22 -5.21
C TYR A 181 24.31 16.45 -4.82
N LEU A 182 23.90 17.26 -5.80
CA LEU A 182 23.17 18.51 -5.55
C LEU A 182 21.66 18.32 -5.39
N THR A 183 21.09 17.27 -5.99
CA THR A 183 19.64 17.05 -5.98
C THR A 183 19.28 15.57 -5.70
N PRO A 184 19.61 15.02 -4.52
CA PRO A 184 19.13 13.71 -4.12
C PRO A 184 17.59 13.71 -4.03
N MET A 185 16.97 12.58 -4.36
CA MET A 185 15.53 12.38 -4.25
C MET A 185 15.21 11.56 -3.00
N GLU A 186 14.12 11.91 -2.32
CA GLU A 186 13.68 11.20 -1.13
C GLU A 186 12.75 10.06 -1.54
N GLU A 187 13.01 8.87 -0.99
CA GLU A 187 12.09 7.74 -1.10
C GLU A 187 10.84 8.04 -0.26
N SER A 188 9.67 7.75 -0.82
CA SER A 188 8.41 7.93 -0.13
C SER A 188 8.33 6.95 1.05
N PRO A 189 8.11 7.44 2.28
CA PRO A 189 7.90 6.57 3.43
C PRO A 189 6.59 5.79 3.33
N VAL A 190 5.68 6.21 2.45
CA VAL A 190 4.38 5.57 2.22
C VAL A 190 4.46 4.57 1.07
N TYR A 191 5.22 4.88 0.03
CA TYR A 191 5.40 4.06 -1.16
C TYR A 191 6.87 3.75 -1.40
N PRO A 192 7.39 2.67 -0.79
CA PRO A 192 8.73 2.18 -1.10
C PRO A 192 8.94 2.04 -2.62
N GLY A 193 10.11 2.43 -3.10
CA GLY A 193 10.46 2.48 -4.52
C GLY A 193 9.98 3.73 -5.28
N VAL A 194 9.23 4.62 -4.63
CA VAL A 194 8.83 5.91 -5.21
C VAL A 194 9.75 7.00 -4.72
N TYR A 195 10.44 7.68 -5.63
CA TYR A 195 11.37 8.75 -5.32
C TYR A 195 10.80 10.07 -5.81
N THR A 196 10.83 11.11 -4.97
CA THR A 196 10.27 12.43 -5.33
C THR A 196 11.22 13.56 -5.00
N VAL A 197 11.23 14.58 -5.86
CA VAL A 197 11.81 15.90 -5.55
C VAL A 197 10.99 17.01 -6.21
N ALA A 198 10.85 18.15 -5.55
CA ALA A 198 10.19 19.33 -6.10
C ALA A 198 11.06 20.58 -5.96
N LEU A 199 11.49 21.13 -7.10
CA LEU A 199 12.35 22.30 -7.16
C LEU A 199 11.78 23.38 -8.09
N LYS A 200 12.19 24.62 -7.86
CA LYS A 200 11.94 25.71 -8.80
C LYS A 200 13.02 25.66 -9.87
N LEU A 201 12.61 25.45 -11.12
CA LEU A 201 13.55 25.37 -12.23
C LEU A 201 13.89 26.78 -12.75
N PRO A 202 15.15 27.02 -13.14
CA PRO A 202 15.51 28.12 -14.03
C PRO A 202 14.71 28.06 -15.34
N GLU A 203 14.43 29.21 -15.95
CA GLU A 203 13.66 29.29 -17.21
C GLU A 203 14.37 28.60 -18.39
N ASP A 204 15.69 28.48 -18.33
CA ASP A 204 16.53 27.88 -19.35
C ASP A 204 16.80 26.39 -19.15
N ALA A 205 16.27 25.77 -18.07
CA ALA A 205 16.40 24.34 -17.84
C ALA A 205 15.59 23.54 -18.86
N ARG A 206 16.26 22.66 -19.63
CA ARG A 206 15.63 21.91 -20.72
C ARG A 206 15.76 20.40 -20.56
N PHE A 207 16.84 19.91 -19.98
CA PHE A 207 17.16 18.48 -19.97
C PHE A 207 17.42 17.95 -18.57
N TYR A 208 17.10 16.67 -18.38
CA TYR A 208 17.37 15.93 -17.14
C TYR A 208 17.53 14.42 -17.38
N ARG A 209 18.08 13.75 -16.36
CA ARG A 209 18.17 12.31 -16.19
C ARG A 209 18.00 11.96 -14.70
N PHE A 210 17.75 10.69 -14.41
CA PHE A 210 17.89 10.14 -13.07
C PHE A 210 19.22 9.41 -12.94
N VAL A 211 19.88 9.53 -11.79
CA VAL A 211 21.02 8.69 -11.41
C VAL A 211 20.54 7.70 -10.37
N VAL A 212 20.49 6.43 -10.72
CA VAL A 212 20.00 5.34 -9.86
C VAL A 212 21.18 4.44 -9.53
N ASN A 213 21.55 4.38 -8.25
CA ASN A 213 22.68 3.59 -7.75
C ASN A 213 23.98 3.82 -8.56
N GLY A 214 24.21 5.08 -8.97
CA GLY A 214 25.39 5.51 -9.72
C GLY A 214 25.32 5.35 -11.24
N ARG A 215 24.19 4.90 -11.80
CA ARG A 215 23.96 4.81 -13.26
C ARG A 215 22.96 5.87 -13.69
N ASP A 216 23.30 6.66 -14.71
CA ASP A 216 22.38 7.63 -15.27
C ASP A 216 21.46 7.00 -16.33
N ILE A 217 20.19 7.34 -16.26
CA ILE A 217 19.14 6.88 -17.17
C ILE A 217 18.21 8.06 -17.53
N PRO A 218 17.69 8.12 -18.77
CA PRO A 218 16.58 9.00 -19.07
C PRO A 218 15.36 8.59 -18.24
N ASP A 219 14.46 9.54 -18.01
CA ASP A 219 13.15 9.27 -17.41
C ASP A 219 12.36 8.28 -18.29
N PRO A 220 12.07 7.06 -17.80
CA PRO A 220 11.33 6.04 -18.56
C PRO A 220 9.92 6.50 -18.97
N GLU A 221 9.33 7.41 -18.21
CA GLU A 221 7.95 7.89 -18.41
C GLU A 221 7.89 9.14 -19.28
N ASN A 222 9.03 9.72 -19.63
CA ASN A 222 9.09 10.88 -20.50
C ASN A 222 9.46 10.47 -21.93
N HIS A 223 8.44 10.37 -22.78
CA HIS A 223 8.62 10.08 -24.21
C HIS A 223 9.27 11.21 -25.01
N ASN A 224 9.39 12.43 -24.44
CA ASN A 224 10.12 13.51 -25.08
C ASN A 224 11.59 13.44 -24.66
N THR A 225 12.42 12.85 -25.50
CA THR A 225 13.86 12.74 -25.29
C THR A 225 14.65 13.49 -26.35
N SER A 226 15.91 13.77 -26.04
CA SER A 226 16.88 14.37 -26.96
C SER A 226 18.20 13.59 -26.89
N HIS A 227 18.90 13.50 -28.02
CA HIS A 227 20.18 12.84 -28.13
C HIS A 227 21.30 13.85 -28.37
N ASN A 228 22.42 13.70 -27.68
CA ASN A 228 23.61 14.49 -27.98
C ASN A 228 24.46 13.83 -29.09
N GLY A 229 25.51 14.52 -29.55
CA GLY A 229 26.41 14.05 -30.60
C GLY A 229 27.21 12.78 -30.26
N TRP A 230 27.20 12.36 -28.99
CA TRP A 230 27.82 11.12 -28.50
C TRP A 230 26.81 9.97 -28.32
N GLY A 231 25.55 10.18 -28.71
CA GLY A 231 24.49 9.17 -28.65
C GLY A 231 23.83 9.02 -27.29
N GLU A 232 24.15 9.88 -26.32
CA GLU A 232 23.54 9.83 -25.00
C GLU A 232 22.16 10.49 -25.02
N THR A 233 21.20 9.89 -24.31
CA THR A 233 19.78 10.30 -24.33
C THR A 233 19.41 11.02 -23.04
N ALA A 234 18.82 12.21 -23.12
CA ALA A 234 18.26 12.93 -21.97
C ALA A 234 16.77 13.21 -22.16
N SER A 235 16.03 13.31 -21.05
CA SER A 235 14.61 13.62 -21.05
C SER A 235 14.39 15.14 -21.07
N VAL A 236 13.36 15.60 -21.77
CA VAL A 236 13.07 17.02 -22.00
C VAL A 236 12.03 17.53 -21.00
N ILE A 237 12.31 18.67 -20.36
CA ILE A 237 11.39 19.37 -19.46
C ILE A 237 10.42 20.21 -20.32
N ARG A 238 9.11 20.06 -20.10
CA ARG A 238 8.08 20.79 -20.86
C ARG A 238 7.11 21.57 -19.97
#